data_AF-A0AAW6XKD7-F1
#
_entry.id   AF-A0AAW6XKD7-F1
#
_cell.length_a   1.000
_cell.length_b   1.000
_cell.length_c   1.000
_cell.angle_alpha   90.00
_cell.angle_beta   90.00
_cell.angle_gamma   90.00
#
_symmetry.space_group_name_H-M   'P 1'
#
loop_
_entity.id
_entity.type
_entity.pdbx_description
1 polymer ?
#
loop_
_entity_poly.entity_id
_entity_poly.type
_entity_poly.pdbx_seq_one_letter_code
_entity_poly.pdbx_strand_id
1 'polypeptide(L)'
;MRVKRWLLAGIALCLLTGMRDPFKPPEDLCRISELSQWRYQGMVGRGERIIGVIKDGQKKWRRVQQNDVLENGWTILQLTP
;
A
#
# COMPACT_ATOMS: atom_id res chain seq x y z
N MET A 1 16.06 42.30 -17.13
CA MET A 1 16.34 41.20 -16.18
C MET A 1 15.43 41.16 -14.94
N ARG A 2 14.98 42.31 -14.40
CA ARG A 2 14.14 42.38 -13.18
C ARG A 2 12.78 41.68 -13.35
N VAL A 3 12.03 41.99 -14.41
CA VAL A 3 10.69 41.43 -14.70
C VAL A 3 10.69 39.90 -14.81
N LYS A 4 11.72 39.33 -15.46
CA LYS A 4 11.88 37.87 -15.60
C LYS A 4 12.09 37.18 -14.25
N ARG A 5 12.81 37.80 -13.31
CA ARG A 5 13.00 37.30 -11.94
C ARG A 5 11.70 37.36 -11.13
N TRP A 6 10.90 38.41 -11.29
CA TRP A 6 9.60 38.53 -10.63
C TRP A 6 8.58 37.51 -11.16
N LEU A 7 8.55 37.26 -12.46
CA LEU A 7 7.74 36.19 -13.06
C LEU A 7 8.13 34.81 -12.52
N LEU A 8 9.42 34.51 -12.47
CA LEU A 8 9.92 33.25 -11.91
C LEU A 8 9.59 33.11 -10.42
N ALA A 9 9.69 34.20 -9.65
CA ALA A 9 9.31 34.21 -8.25
C ALA A 9 7.80 33.97 -8.05
N GLY A 10 6.95 34.57 -8.90
CA GLY A 10 5.51 34.33 -8.88
C GLY A 10 5.14 32.89 -9.20
N ILE A 11 5.78 32.29 -10.22
CA ILE A 11 5.58 30.87 -10.56
C ILE A 11 6.03 29.95 -9.43
N ALA A 12 7.20 30.22 -8.85
CA ALA A 12 7.70 29.45 -7.71
C ALA A 12 6.70 29.54 -6.55
N LEU A 13 6.19 30.73 -6.23
CA LEU A 13 5.19 30.89 -5.18
C LEU A 13 3.93 30.06 -5.46
N CYS A 14 3.38 30.10 -6.67
CA CYS A 14 2.21 29.29 -7.04
C CYS A 14 2.45 27.77 -6.92
N LEU A 15 3.65 27.29 -7.25
CA LEU A 15 4.02 25.88 -7.12
C LEU A 15 4.21 25.47 -5.65
N LEU A 16 4.80 26.34 -4.83
CA LEU A 16 5.00 26.10 -3.40
C LEU A 16 3.70 26.22 -2.59
N THR A 17 2.76 27.08 -2.99
CA THR A 17 1.46 27.27 -2.34
C THR A 17 0.34 26.46 -3.01
N GLY A 18 0.67 25.60 -3.96
CA GLY A 18 -0.29 24.71 -4.59
C GLY A 18 -0.92 23.82 -3.52
N MET A 19 -2.15 24.14 -3.12
CA MET A 19 -2.89 23.30 -2.18
C MET A 19 -3.08 21.91 -2.81
N ARG A 20 -2.90 20.86 -2.02
CA ARG A 20 -3.28 19.51 -2.44
C ARG A 20 -4.74 19.56 -2.88
N ASP A 21 -5.06 18.86 -3.97
CA ASP A 21 -6.43 18.63 -4.38
C ASP A 21 -7.23 18.06 -3.19
N PRO A 22 -8.22 18.81 -2.64
CA PRO A 22 -8.96 18.39 -1.45
C PRO A 22 -9.78 17.12 -1.67
N PHE A 23 -10.05 16.77 -2.92
CA PHE A 23 -10.83 15.58 -3.30
C PHE A 23 -9.96 14.35 -3.52
N LYS A 24 -8.63 14.50 -3.59
CA LYS A 24 -7.72 13.37 -3.70
C LYS A 24 -7.43 12.76 -2.33
N PRO A 25 -7.54 11.43 -2.18
CA PRO A 25 -7.16 10.78 -0.94
C PRO A 25 -5.68 11.03 -0.63
N PRO A 26 -5.29 11.02 0.65
CA PRO A 26 -3.89 11.01 1.06
C PRO A 26 -3.07 9.93 0.36
N GLU A 27 -1.77 10.12 0.24
CA GLU A 27 -0.89 9.08 -0.29
C GLU A 27 -0.90 7.86 0.64
N ASP A 28 -1.04 6.68 0.06
CA ASP A 28 -1.17 5.45 0.80
C ASP A 28 0.21 4.84 1.10
N LEU A 29 0.92 5.47 2.04
CA LEU A 29 2.28 5.07 2.45
C LEU A 29 2.32 3.63 3.00
N CYS A 30 1.27 3.22 3.68
CA CYS A 30 1.17 1.91 4.33
C CYS A 30 0.56 0.83 3.41
N ARG A 31 0.23 1.17 2.15
CA ARG A 31 -0.41 0.29 1.16
C ARG A 31 -1.76 -0.29 1.62
N ILE A 32 -2.48 0.42 2.50
CA ILE A 32 -3.76 -0.02 3.08
C ILE A 32 -4.81 -0.26 1.99
N SER A 33 -4.80 0.53 0.92
CA SER A 33 -5.67 0.34 -0.24
C SER A 33 -5.46 -1.01 -0.89
N GLU A 34 -4.21 -1.49 -0.96
CA GLU A 34 -3.87 -2.82 -1.46
C GLU A 34 -4.51 -3.91 -0.59
N LEU A 35 -4.54 -3.72 0.74
CA LEU A 35 -5.02 -4.72 1.70
C LEU A 35 -6.48 -5.08 1.46
N SER A 36 -7.29 -4.06 1.11
CA SER A 36 -8.72 -4.23 0.80
C SER A 36 -8.99 -5.18 -0.36
N GLN A 37 -7.99 -5.41 -1.22
CA GLN A 37 -8.09 -6.29 -2.39
C GLN A 37 -7.69 -7.73 -2.08
N TRP A 38 -7.05 -7.98 -0.94
CA TRP A 38 -6.62 -9.31 -0.53
C TRP A 38 -7.80 -10.09 0.04
N ARG A 39 -7.83 -11.40 -0.21
CA ARG A 39 -8.89 -12.30 0.27
C ARG A 39 -8.26 -13.54 0.87
N TYR A 40 -8.58 -13.78 2.15
CA TYR A 40 -8.28 -15.05 2.80
C TYR A 40 -9.24 -16.13 2.28
N GLN A 41 -8.70 -17.29 1.94
CA GLN A 41 -9.43 -18.39 1.29
C GLN A 41 -9.51 -19.64 2.18
N GLY A 42 -8.87 -19.58 3.35
CA GLY A 42 -8.80 -20.66 4.32
C GLY A 42 -7.37 -21.08 4.60
N MET A 43 -7.25 -22.16 5.35
CA MET A 43 -5.97 -22.75 5.73
C MET A 43 -5.98 -24.26 5.52
N VAL A 44 -4.80 -24.80 5.27
CA VAL A 44 -4.56 -26.24 5.13
C VAL A 44 -3.38 -26.59 6.01
N GLY A 45 -3.53 -27.59 6.87
CA GLY A 45 -2.48 -27.98 7.78
C GLY A 45 -2.83 -29.23 8.58
N ARG A 46 -1.81 -29.86 9.15
CA ARG A 46 -1.95 -30.98 10.08
C ARG A 46 -1.01 -30.75 11.27
N GLY A 47 -1.57 -30.75 12.48
CA GLY A 47 -0.81 -30.43 13.70
C GLY A 47 -0.33 -28.98 13.68
N GLU A 48 0.95 -28.75 13.95
CA GLU A 48 1.55 -27.42 14.08
C GLU A 48 1.89 -26.74 12.74
N ARG A 49 1.87 -27.48 11.63
CA ARG A 49 2.15 -26.94 10.28
C ARG A 49 0.86 -26.48 9.62
N ILE A 50 0.49 -25.22 9.88
CA ILE A 50 -0.65 -24.54 9.27
C ILE A 50 -0.15 -23.65 8.12
N ILE A 51 -0.77 -23.79 6.94
CA ILE A 51 -0.51 -22.97 5.77
C ILE A 51 -1.79 -22.22 5.41
N GLY A 52 -1.74 -20.89 5.44
CA GLY A 52 -2.80 -20.02 4.97
C GLY A 52 -2.81 -19.94 3.44
N VAL A 53 -3.99 -19.91 2.86
CA VAL A 53 -4.20 -19.68 1.43
C VAL A 53 -4.84 -18.32 1.26
N ILE A 54 -4.16 -17.44 0.55
CA ILE A 54 -4.61 -16.07 0.29
C ILE A 54 -4.58 -15.77 -1.20
N LYS A 55 -5.48 -14.90 -1.62
CA LYS A 55 -5.50 -14.34 -2.97
C LYS A 55 -5.22 -12.85 -2.87
N ASP A 56 -4.19 -12.39 -3.56
CA ASP A 56 -3.79 -10.98 -3.53
C ASP A 56 -4.67 -10.10 -4.44
N GLY A 57 -4.38 -8.80 -4.46
CA GLY A 57 -5.07 -7.84 -5.33
C GLY A 57 -4.91 -8.09 -6.84
N GLN A 58 -3.87 -8.82 -7.25
CA GLN A 58 -3.64 -9.25 -8.64
C GLN A 58 -4.34 -10.58 -8.97
N LYS A 59 -5.17 -11.10 -8.06
CA LYS A 59 -5.84 -12.40 -8.17
C LYS A 59 -4.87 -13.60 -8.19
N LYS A 60 -3.61 -13.42 -7.78
CA LYS A 60 -2.62 -14.49 -7.66
C LYS A 60 -2.81 -15.21 -6.33
N TRP A 61 -2.77 -16.54 -6.40
CA TRP A 61 -2.83 -17.41 -5.24
C TRP A 61 -1.47 -17.47 -4.55
N ARG A 62 -1.46 -17.36 -3.22
CA ARG A 62 -0.25 -17.44 -2.41
C ARG A 62 -0.51 -18.34 -1.20
N ARG A 63 0.52 -19.12 -0.85
CA ARG A 63 0.56 -19.95 0.35
C ARG A 63 1.46 -19.23 1.34
N VAL A 64 0.99 -19.04 2.56
CA VAL A 64 1.70 -18.29 3.60
C VAL A 64 1.71 -19.03 4.91
N GLN A 65 2.74 -18.81 5.71
CA GLN A 65 2.89 -19.29 7.07
C GLN A 65 3.01 -18.11 8.04
N GLN A 66 2.96 -18.41 9.33
CA GLN A 66 3.25 -17.42 10.34
C GLN A 66 4.68 -16.90 10.18
N ASN A 67 4.86 -15.59 10.32
CA ASN A 67 6.08 -14.82 10.13
C ASN A 67 6.60 -14.70 8.68
N ASP A 68 5.84 -15.15 7.68
CA ASP A 68 6.21 -14.90 6.29
C ASP A 68 6.14 -13.40 5.95
N VAL A 69 7.16 -12.90 5.23
CA VAL A 69 7.22 -11.55 4.69
C VAL A 69 6.81 -11.56 3.23
N LEU A 70 5.81 -10.75 2.90
CA LEU A 70 5.22 -10.62 1.57
C LEU A 70 6.01 -9.63 0.69
N GLU A 71 5.83 -9.72 -0.63
CA GLU A 71 6.49 -8.85 -1.62
C GLU A 71 6.24 -7.34 -1.38
N ASN A 72 5.12 -7.01 -0.74
CA ASN A 72 4.76 -5.63 -0.40
C ASN A 72 5.32 -5.16 0.97
N GLY A 73 6.11 -5.99 1.64
CA GLY A 73 6.76 -5.70 2.93
C GLY A 73 5.92 -6.07 4.16
N TRP A 74 4.70 -6.58 3.99
CA TRP A 74 3.87 -7.00 5.11
C TRP A 74 4.31 -8.35 5.68
N THR A 75 4.10 -8.54 6.98
CA THR A 75 4.43 -9.79 7.68
C THR A 75 3.17 -10.46 8.19
N ILE A 76 3.04 -11.77 7.97
CA ILE A 76 1.93 -12.56 8.52
C ILE A 76 2.17 -12.78 10.02
N LEU A 77 1.40 -12.12 10.88
CA LEU A 77 1.58 -12.27 12.33
C LEU A 77 0.96 -13.55 12.88
N GLN A 78 -0.20 -13.95 12.34
CA GLN A 78 -0.96 -15.10 12.83
C GLN A 78 -1.92 -15.60 11.75
N LEU A 79 -2.18 -16.91 11.74
CA LEU A 79 -3.24 -17.54 10.97
C LEU A 79 -4.29 -18.07 11.95
N THR A 80 -5.54 -17.61 11.83
CA THR A 80 -6.66 -18.00 12.69
C THR A 80 -7.70 -18.79 11.92
N PRO A 81 -8.27 -19.87 12.49
CA PRO A 81 -9.36 -20.63 11.88
C PRO A 81 -10.56 -19.77 11.47
#